data_AF-A0A1Q7XB01-F1
#
_entry.id   AF-A0A1Q7XB01-F1
#
_cell.length_a   1.000
_cell.length_b   1.000
_cell.length_c   1.000
_cell.angle_alpha   90.00
_cell.angle_beta   90.00
_cell.angle_gamma   90.00
#
_symmetry.space_group_name_H-M   'P 1'
#
loop_
_entity.id
_entity.type
_entity.pdbx_description
1 polymer ?
#
loop_
_entity_poly.entity_id
_entity_poly.type
_entity_poly.pdbx_seq_one_letter_code
_entity_poly.pdbx_strand_id
1 'polypeptide(L)'
;MRLVERLRKEVRKRTAKNDSAHDFGHIMRVYRNAQSIAKKEKANMKLVLTAALLHDIVSYPKSDHRSKTASIMSAVEASRILKRYGYAADEIKVITEAIRDHSFSRGAIPQTLEGKILQDADRLDATGAIGIARTFSVGGAEKRSFYNDEDPFCRFRIPDDTRWTLDHFYKKLLLLEKKMNTKTAKNEARRRIRIMNQFLREFRREI
;
A
#
# COMPACT_ATOMS: atom_id res chain seq x y z
N MET A 1 9.59 -12.21 -18.50
CA MET A 1 8.80 -12.85 -17.41
C MET A 1 9.64 -13.73 -16.47
N ARG A 2 10.57 -14.59 -16.97
CA ARG A 2 11.40 -15.47 -16.10
C ARG A 2 12.12 -14.76 -14.94
N LEU A 3 12.65 -13.55 -15.14
CA LEU A 3 13.31 -12.79 -14.08
C LEU A 3 12.35 -12.41 -12.94
N VAL A 4 11.14 -11.95 -13.28
CA VAL A 4 10.10 -11.55 -12.31
C VAL A 4 9.67 -12.75 -11.46
N GLU A 5 9.56 -13.94 -12.06
CA GLU A 5 9.22 -15.17 -11.33
C GLU A 5 10.31 -15.61 -10.36
N ARG A 6 11.59 -15.54 -10.77
CA ARG A 6 12.72 -15.83 -9.87
C ARG A 6 12.75 -14.86 -8.69
N LEU A 7 12.56 -13.57 -8.98
CA LEU A 7 12.51 -12.52 -7.97
C LEU A 7 11.36 -12.73 -6.98
N ARG A 8 10.17 -13.13 -7.47
CA ARG A 8 9.02 -13.49 -6.64
C ARG A 8 9.33 -14.62 -5.65
N LYS A 9 10.11 -15.63 -6.07
CA LYS A 9 10.54 -16.72 -5.17
C LYS A 9 11.49 -16.21 -4.08
N GLU A 10 12.42 -15.31 -4.41
CA GLU A 10 13.32 -14.70 -3.42
C GLU A 10 12.54 -13.83 -2.42
N VAL A 11 11.63 -12.98 -2.89
CA VAL A 11 10.79 -12.13 -2.04
C VAL A 11 9.96 -12.98 -1.08
N ARG A 12 9.31 -14.04 -1.57
CA ARG A 12 8.52 -14.95 -0.72
C ARG A 12 9.33 -15.53 0.44
N LYS A 13 10.60 -15.88 0.21
CA LYS A 13 11.49 -16.41 1.25
C LYS A 13 11.84 -15.33 2.28
N ARG A 14 12.12 -14.10 1.82
CA ARG A 14 12.51 -12.98 2.69
C ARG A 14 11.35 -12.47 3.55
N THR A 15 10.13 -12.45 3.03
CA THR A 15 8.94 -11.91 3.71
C THR A 15 8.16 -12.97 4.50
N ALA A 16 8.70 -14.19 4.63
CA ALA A 16 8.01 -15.31 5.28
C ALA A 16 7.75 -15.10 6.79
N LYS A 17 8.48 -14.19 7.43
CA LYS A 17 8.38 -13.89 8.87
C LYS A 17 7.67 -12.55 9.16
N ASN A 18 7.11 -11.90 8.16
CA ASN A 18 6.44 -10.61 8.34
C ASN A 18 5.06 -10.79 8.98
N ASP A 19 4.54 -9.73 9.61
CA ASP A 19 3.17 -9.69 10.12
C ASP A 19 2.12 -9.82 9.00
N SER A 20 0.88 -10.19 9.34
CA SER A 20 -0.21 -10.40 8.36
C SER A 20 -0.59 -9.14 7.56
N ALA A 21 -0.21 -7.95 8.03
CA ALA A 21 -0.44 -6.70 7.33
C ALA A 21 0.69 -6.37 6.33
N HIS A 22 1.87 -6.95 6.45
CA HIS A 22 3.02 -6.72 5.55
C HIS A 22 3.60 -8.04 5.04
N ASP A 23 2.78 -9.09 5.02
CA ASP A 23 3.17 -10.42 4.57
C ASP A 23 3.30 -10.51 3.05
N PHE A 24 3.76 -11.67 2.58
CA PHE A 24 3.77 -11.99 1.16
C PHE A 24 2.38 -11.88 0.51
N GLY A 25 1.30 -12.05 1.29
CA GLY A 25 -0.07 -11.82 0.86
C GLY A 25 -0.32 -10.39 0.42
N HIS A 26 0.11 -9.40 1.22
CA HIS A 26 0.06 -7.98 0.87
C HIS A 26 0.82 -7.70 -0.43
N ILE A 27 2.09 -8.12 -0.53
CA ILE A 27 2.90 -7.92 -1.74
C ILE A 27 2.20 -8.48 -2.98
N MET A 28 1.59 -9.66 -2.87
CA MET A 28 0.89 -10.27 -4.00
C MET A 28 -0.44 -9.59 -4.36
N ARG A 29 -1.15 -8.99 -3.40
CA ARG A 29 -2.35 -8.17 -3.70
C ARG A 29 -1.96 -6.87 -4.40
N VAL A 30 -0.90 -6.19 -3.93
CA VAL A 30 -0.31 -5.02 -4.60
C VAL A 30 0.13 -5.39 -6.02
N TYR A 31 0.85 -6.50 -6.18
CA TYR A 31 1.26 -7.02 -7.49
C TYR A 31 0.09 -7.21 -8.46
N ARG A 32 -1.02 -7.82 -7.99
CA ARG A 32 -2.23 -8.03 -8.81
C ARG A 32 -2.92 -6.72 -9.18
N ASN A 33 -3.02 -5.79 -8.24
CA ASN A 33 -3.54 -4.44 -8.52
C ASN A 33 -2.66 -3.75 -9.59
N ALA A 34 -1.34 -3.76 -9.40
CA ALA A 34 -0.37 -3.15 -10.29
C ALA A 34 -0.42 -3.78 -11.70
N GLN A 35 -0.56 -5.10 -11.80
CA GLN A 35 -0.73 -5.82 -13.07
C GLN A 35 -1.98 -5.36 -13.83
N SER A 36 -3.11 -5.24 -13.12
CA SER A 36 -4.38 -4.81 -13.71
C SER A 36 -4.32 -3.38 -14.22
N ILE A 37 -3.72 -2.48 -13.42
CA ILE A 37 -3.55 -1.07 -13.78
C ILE A 37 -2.58 -0.96 -14.96
N ALA A 38 -1.39 -1.57 -14.89
CA ALA A 38 -0.38 -1.50 -15.95
C ALA A 38 -0.90 -1.98 -17.31
N LYS A 39 -1.74 -3.03 -17.32
CA LYS A 39 -2.38 -3.50 -18.57
C LYS A 39 -3.28 -2.44 -19.20
N LYS A 40 -4.07 -1.73 -18.40
CA LYS A 40 -5.03 -0.72 -18.88
C LYS A 40 -4.36 0.62 -19.23
N GLU A 41 -3.37 1.01 -18.44
CA GLU A 41 -2.59 2.25 -18.63
C GLU A 41 -1.43 2.07 -19.63
N LYS A 42 -1.27 0.86 -20.20
CA LYS A 42 -0.21 0.51 -21.18
C LYS A 42 1.22 0.80 -20.69
N ALA A 43 1.47 0.63 -19.39
CA ALA A 43 2.78 0.85 -18.79
C ALA A 43 3.73 -0.34 -19.00
N ASN A 44 5.03 -0.14 -18.74
CA ASN A 44 5.99 -1.23 -18.81
C ASN A 44 5.75 -2.26 -17.69
N MET A 45 5.09 -3.36 -18.05
CA MET A 45 4.71 -4.44 -17.14
C MET A 45 5.91 -5.02 -16.37
N LYS A 46 7.09 -5.13 -17.00
CA LYS A 46 8.29 -5.66 -16.34
C LYS A 46 8.69 -4.76 -15.17
N LEU A 47 8.76 -3.46 -15.39
CA LEU A 47 9.19 -2.49 -14.37
C LEU A 47 8.17 -2.37 -13.24
N VAL A 48 6.89 -2.24 -13.57
CA VAL A 48 5.80 -2.14 -12.57
C VAL A 48 5.78 -3.36 -11.66
N LEU A 49 5.78 -4.56 -12.23
CA LEU A 49 5.65 -5.80 -11.46
C LEU A 49 6.89 -6.07 -10.60
N THR A 50 8.08 -5.72 -11.09
CA THR A 50 9.31 -5.82 -10.31
C THR A 50 9.30 -4.83 -9.15
N ALA A 51 8.86 -3.59 -9.37
CA ALA A 51 8.73 -2.59 -8.30
C ALA A 51 7.72 -3.04 -7.24
N ALA A 52 6.56 -3.59 -7.66
CA ALA A 52 5.55 -4.13 -6.74
C ALA A 52 6.06 -5.31 -5.90
N LEU A 53 6.93 -6.16 -6.42
CA LEU A 53 7.51 -7.26 -5.64
C LEU A 53 8.50 -6.78 -4.57
N LEU A 54 9.16 -5.63 -4.77
CA LEU A 54 10.26 -5.16 -3.92
C LEU A 54 9.90 -3.96 -3.04
N HIS A 55 8.73 -3.34 -3.21
CA HIS A 55 8.40 -2.06 -2.58
C HIS A 55 8.52 -2.05 -1.04
N ASP A 56 8.18 -3.17 -0.41
CA ASP A 56 8.23 -3.38 1.05
C ASP A 56 9.21 -4.51 1.44
N ILE A 57 10.30 -4.68 0.66
CA ILE A 57 11.33 -5.68 0.96
C ILE A 57 12.07 -5.39 2.29
N VAL A 58 12.08 -4.12 2.70
CA VAL A 58 12.46 -3.69 4.05
C VAL A 58 11.21 -3.15 4.75
N SER A 59 10.82 -3.79 5.85
CA SER A 59 9.66 -3.39 6.65
C SER A 59 10.05 -3.30 8.13
N TYR A 60 9.56 -2.25 8.80
CA TYR A 60 9.66 -2.07 10.25
C TYR A 60 8.25 -2.01 10.86
N PRO A 61 8.07 -2.40 12.14
CA PRO A 61 6.82 -2.14 12.85
C PRO A 61 6.42 -0.66 12.77
N LYS A 62 5.11 -0.36 12.71
CA LYS A 62 4.62 1.03 12.55
C LYS A 62 4.98 1.94 13.73
N SER A 63 5.16 1.37 14.92
CA SER A 63 5.63 2.07 16.11
C SER A 63 7.12 2.43 16.08
N ASP A 64 7.91 1.83 15.19
CA ASP A 64 9.34 2.10 15.06
C ASP A 64 9.57 3.39 14.25
N HIS A 65 10.43 4.28 14.74
CA HIS A 65 10.81 5.52 14.04
C HIS A 65 11.38 5.29 12.64
N ARG A 66 12.04 4.13 12.43
CA ARG A 66 12.60 3.71 11.13
C ARG A 66 11.53 3.39 10.09
N SER A 67 10.29 3.17 10.50
CA SER A 67 9.17 2.94 9.56
C SER A 67 9.00 4.08 8.55
N LYS A 68 9.40 5.31 8.92
CA LYS A 68 9.36 6.49 8.03
C LYS A 68 10.36 6.43 6.88
N THR A 69 11.45 5.68 7.02
CA THR A 69 12.49 5.52 6.00
C THR A 69 12.44 4.16 5.29
N ALA A 70 11.46 3.31 5.63
CA ALA A 70 11.31 1.97 5.05
C ALA A 70 11.32 1.96 3.52
N SER A 71 10.56 2.86 2.86
CA SER A 71 10.52 2.92 1.40
C SER A 71 11.86 3.31 0.76
N ILE A 72 12.65 4.15 1.43
CA ILE A 72 14.00 4.52 1.00
C ILE A 72 14.93 3.32 1.14
N MET A 73 14.85 2.61 2.26
CA MET A 73 15.68 1.41 2.51
C MET A 73 15.31 0.28 1.55
N SER A 74 14.03 0.08 1.26
CA SER A 74 13.55 -0.84 0.22
C SER A 74 14.10 -0.47 -1.16
N ALA A 75 14.17 0.81 -1.51
CA ALA A 75 14.76 1.23 -2.79
C ALA A 75 16.26 0.93 -2.86
N VAL A 76 17.01 1.15 -1.78
CA VAL A 76 18.43 0.81 -1.69
C VAL A 76 18.64 -0.70 -1.85
N GLU A 77 17.87 -1.51 -1.13
CA GLU A 77 17.97 -2.97 -1.19
C GLU A 77 17.52 -3.51 -2.56
N ALA A 78 16.46 -2.93 -3.14
CA ALA A 78 16.01 -3.24 -4.50
C ALA A 78 17.13 -3.00 -5.51
N SER A 79 17.86 -1.89 -5.42
CA SER A 79 19.01 -1.61 -6.30
C SER A 79 20.05 -2.73 -6.25
N ARG A 80 20.40 -3.21 -5.05
CA ARG A 80 21.36 -4.33 -4.87
C ARG A 80 20.83 -5.63 -5.47
N ILE A 81 19.56 -5.96 -5.22
CA ILE A 81 18.93 -7.17 -5.76
C ILE A 81 18.91 -7.11 -7.29
N LEU A 82 18.48 -5.99 -7.88
CA LEU A 82 18.31 -5.86 -9.32
C LEU A 82 19.64 -5.93 -10.09
N LYS A 83 20.73 -5.37 -9.55
CA LYS A 83 22.08 -5.52 -10.11
C LYS A 83 22.50 -6.98 -10.20
N ARG A 84 22.25 -7.78 -9.15
CA ARG A 84 22.55 -9.23 -9.15
C ARG A 84 21.71 -10.01 -10.16
N TYR A 85 20.54 -9.50 -10.53
CA TYR A 85 19.65 -10.08 -11.53
C TYR A 85 19.90 -9.56 -12.96
N GLY A 86 20.89 -8.68 -13.16
CA GLY A 86 21.28 -8.19 -14.47
C GLY A 86 20.30 -7.20 -15.10
N TYR A 87 19.56 -6.42 -14.29
CA TYR A 87 18.76 -5.31 -14.82
C TYR A 87 19.65 -4.18 -15.32
N ALA A 88 19.21 -3.50 -16.38
CA ALA A 88 19.92 -2.33 -16.90
C ALA A 88 19.81 -1.13 -15.95
N ALA A 89 20.77 -0.20 -16.01
CA ALA A 89 20.88 0.91 -15.06
C ALA A 89 19.66 1.85 -15.09
N ASP A 90 19.09 2.08 -16.28
CA ASP A 90 17.87 2.83 -16.50
C ASP A 90 16.64 2.13 -15.89
N GLU A 91 16.52 0.81 -16.06
CA GLU A 91 15.46 0.02 -15.42
C GLU A 91 15.54 0.07 -13.89
N ILE A 92 16.75 -0.08 -13.34
CA ILE A 92 17.01 0.00 -11.89
C ILE A 92 16.59 1.38 -11.38
N LYS A 93 16.94 2.45 -12.10
CA LYS A 93 16.56 3.82 -11.71
C LYS A 93 15.04 3.96 -11.61
N VAL A 94 14.30 3.57 -12.65
CA VAL A 94 12.82 3.65 -12.65
C VAL A 94 12.21 2.85 -11.50
N ILE A 95 12.67 1.62 -11.29
CA ILE A 95 12.14 0.74 -10.23
C ILE A 95 12.43 1.32 -8.84
N THR A 96 13.66 1.78 -8.61
CA THR A 96 14.07 2.28 -7.28
C THR A 96 13.43 3.62 -6.94
N GLU A 97 13.24 4.51 -7.91
CA GLU A 97 12.46 5.76 -7.74
C GLU A 97 10.99 5.46 -7.44
N ALA A 98 10.38 4.52 -8.17
CA ALA A 98 9.02 4.06 -7.89
C ALA A 98 8.87 3.55 -6.46
N ILE A 99 9.79 2.67 -6.02
CA ILE A 99 9.79 2.13 -4.66
C ILE A 99 10.01 3.23 -3.61
N ARG A 100 10.94 4.16 -3.85
CA ARG A 100 11.22 5.24 -2.89
C ARG A 100 9.99 6.10 -2.62
N ASP A 101 9.24 6.42 -3.67
CA ASP A 101 8.20 7.45 -3.66
C ASP A 101 6.78 6.90 -3.52
N HIS A 102 6.59 5.57 -3.46
CA HIS A 102 5.24 4.99 -3.40
C HIS A 102 4.51 5.26 -2.07
N SER A 103 5.23 5.29 -0.94
CA SER A 103 4.61 5.21 0.38
C SER A 103 3.77 6.45 0.73
N PHE A 104 2.66 6.25 1.42
CA PHE A 104 1.79 7.36 1.83
C PHE A 104 2.50 8.35 2.77
N SER A 105 3.31 7.85 3.70
CA SER A 105 4.07 8.65 4.68
C SER A 105 5.13 9.54 4.03
N ARG A 106 5.67 9.15 2.87
CA ARG A 106 6.62 9.96 2.11
C ARG A 106 5.98 11.21 1.53
N GLY A 107 4.67 11.18 1.24
CA GLY A 107 3.91 12.29 0.66
C GLY A 107 4.32 12.66 -0.77
N ALA A 108 5.15 11.86 -1.43
CA ALA A 108 5.60 12.12 -2.79
C ALA A 108 4.54 11.72 -3.83
N ILE A 109 4.55 12.43 -4.95
CA ILE A 109 3.86 12.04 -6.19
C ILE A 109 4.93 11.54 -7.15
N PRO A 110 4.96 10.24 -7.49
CA PRO A 110 5.94 9.71 -8.43
C PRO A 110 5.83 10.39 -9.79
N GLN A 111 6.97 10.63 -10.43
CA GLN A 111 7.02 11.30 -11.74
C GLN A 111 6.70 10.35 -12.88
N THR A 112 7.22 9.12 -12.80
CA THR A 112 7.04 8.08 -13.81
C THR A 112 5.65 7.44 -13.74
N LEU A 113 5.18 6.91 -14.88
CA LEU A 113 3.93 6.15 -14.93
C LEU A 113 4.04 4.89 -14.05
N GLU A 114 5.18 4.21 -14.08
CA GLU A 114 5.47 3.03 -13.28
C GLU A 114 5.34 3.31 -11.78
N GLY A 115 5.91 4.43 -11.31
CA GLY A 115 5.81 4.87 -9.93
C GLY A 115 4.38 5.22 -9.53
N LYS A 116 3.65 5.93 -10.39
CA LYS A 116 2.22 6.27 -10.16
C LYS A 116 1.38 5.00 -10.02
N ILE A 117 1.63 3.99 -10.86
CA ILE A 117 0.93 2.70 -10.81
C ILE A 117 1.28 1.93 -9.54
N LEU A 118 2.55 1.88 -9.13
CA LEU A 118 2.93 1.22 -7.89
C LEU A 118 2.24 1.87 -6.69
N GLN A 119 2.29 3.20 -6.60
CA GLN A 119 1.66 3.95 -5.52
C GLN A 119 0.14 3.73 -5.49
N ASP A 120 -0.51 3.74 -6.64
CA ASP A 120 -1.94 3.45 -6.75
C ASP A 120 -2.26 2.02 -6.31
N ALA A 121 -1.47 1.04 -6.75
CA ALA A 121 -1.67 -0.36 -6.45
C ALA A 121 -1.55 -0.67 -4.94
N ASP A 122 -0.58 -0.03 -4.27
CA ASP A 122 -0.39 -0.10 -2.81
C ASP A 122 -1.56 0.57 -2.07
N ARG A 123 -1.91 1.80 -2.45
CA ARG A 123 -3.06 2.52 -1.86
C ARG A 123 -4.38 1.77 -2.03
N LEU A 124 -4.59 1.07 -3.15
CA LEU A 124 -5.77 0.24 -3.35
C LEU A 124 -5.86 -0.91 -2.34
N ASP A 125 -4.75 -1.50 -1.90
CA ASP A 125 -4.76 -2.58 -0.89
C ASP A 125 -5.21 -2.07 0.50
N ALA A 126 -5.10 -0.77 0.76
CA ALA A 126 -5.65 -0.12 1.95
C ALA A 126 -7.16 0.19 1.85
N THR A 127 -7.83 -0.12 0.73
CA THR A 127 -9.25 0.19 0.52
C THR A 127 -10.12 -1.06 0.34
N GLY A 128 -11.44 -0.92 0.52
CA GLY A 128 -12.40 -2.01 0.34
C GLY A 128 -12.38 -3.02 1.50
N ALA A 129 -12.86 -4.24 1.26
CA ALA A 129 -12.98 -5.28 2.28
C ALA A 129 -11.64 -5.62 2.96
N ILE A 130 -10.57 -5.75 2.16
CA ILE A 130 -9.21 -5.97 2.69
C ILE A 130 -8.75 -4.77 3.51
N GLY A 131 -9.01 -3.54 3.03
CA GLY A 131 -8.69 -2.32 3.77
C GLY A 131 -9.36 -2.27 5.15
N ILE A 132 -10.63 -2.65 5.24
CA ILE A 132 -11.36 -2.75 6.52
C ILE A 132 -10.66 -3.75 7.44
N ALA A 133 -10.44 -5.00 6.98
CA ALA A 133 -9.83 -6.05 7.79
C ALA A 133 -8.43 -5.65 8.29
N ARG A 134 -7.61 -5.04 7.43
CA ARG A 134 -6.28 -4.54 7.79
C ARG A 134 -6.33 -3.44 8.83
N THR A 135 -7.29 -2.51 8.72
CA THR A 135 -7.42 -1.38 9.65
C THR A 135 -7.67 -1.87 11.07
N PHE A 136 -8.59 -2.81 11.25
CA PHE A 136 -8.86 -3.39 12.57
C PHE A 136 -7.78 -4.36 13.05
N SER A 137 -7.15 -5.13 12.15
CA SER A 137 -5.99 -5.96 12.52
C SER A 137 -4.82 -5.14 13.06
N VAL A 138 -4.52 -4.01 12.42
CA VAL A 138 -3.47 -3.08 12.88
C VAL A 138 -3.90 -2.37 14.17
N GLY A 139 -5.15 -1.92 14.25
CA GLY A 139 -5.70 -1.32 15.48
C GLY A 139 -5.57 -2.25 16.69
N GLY A 140 -5.89 -3.53 16.54
CA GLY A 140 -5.72 -4.54 17.59
C GLY A 140 -4.26 -4.76 17.98
N ALA A 141 -3.35 -4.88 17.00
CA ALA A 141 -1.91 -5.04 17.27
C ALA A 141 -1.30 -3.82 17.99
N GLU A 142 -1.80 -2.62 17.70
CA GLU A 142 -1.39 -1.36 18.32
C GLU A 142 -2.21 -1.00 19.58
N LYS A 143 -3.08 -1.91 20.05
CA LYS A 143 -3.93 -1.75 21.25
C LYS A 143 -4.79 -0.47 21.22
N ARG A 144 -5.27 -0.09 20.04
CA ARG A 144 -6.20 1.03 19.85
C ARG A 144 -7.62 0.59 20.17
N SER A 145 -8.41 1.52 20.71
CA SER A 145 -9.85 1.30 20.83
C SER A 145 -10.48 1.27 19.44
N PHE A 146 -11.64 0.62 19.30
CA PHE A 146 -12.33 0.53 18.01
C PHE A 146 -12.78 1.91 17.54
N TYR A 147 -13.43 2.68 18.41
CA TYR A 147 -13.96 4.02 18.14
C TYR A 147 -13.97 4.84 19.43
N ASN A 148 -14.22 6.15 19.30
CA ASN A 148 -14.46 7.06 20.42
C ASN A 148 -15.92 6.96 20.86
N ASP A 149 -16.19 6.78 22.16
CA ASP A 149 -17.56 6.54 22.66
C ASP A 149 -18.52 7.72 22.49
N GLU A 150 -18.02 8.96 22.52
CA GLU A 150 -18.86 10.18 22.42
C GLU A 150 -19.12 10.60 20.97
N ASP A 151 -18.11 10.48 20.10
CA ASP A 151 -18.20 10.80 18.67
C ASP A 151 -17.47 9.76 17.81
N PRO A 152 -18.04 8.56 17.60
CA PRO A 152 -17.40 7.49 16.83
C PRO A 152 -17.06 7.87 15.39
N PHE A 153 -17.80 8.81 14.80
CA PHE A 153 -17.75 9.13 13.36
C PHE A 153 -17.17 10.51 13.05
N CYS A 154 -16.51 11.14 14.02
CA CYS A 154 -15.84 12.43 13.86
C CYS A 154 -16.76 13.53 13.31
N ARG A 155 -17.99 13.65 13.84
CA ARG A 155 -18.94 14.69 13.45
C ARG A 155 -18.52 16.07 13.97
N PHE A 156 -17.91 16.12 15.15
CA PHE A 156 -17.55 17.36 15.84
C PHE A 156 -16.07 17.45 16.20
N ARG A 157 -15.33 16.33 16.12
CA ARG A 157 -13.88 16.27 16.42
C ARG A 157 -13.03 15.97 15.20
N ILE A 158 -11.74 16.28 15.31
CA ILE A 158 -10.72 15.88 14.34
C ILE A 158 -10.41 14.38 14.54
N PRO A 159 -10.31 13.58 13.46
CA PRO A 159 -9.91 12.18 13.56
C PRO A 159 -8.51 11.98 14.16
N ASP A 160 -8.39 11.16 15.19
CA ASP A 160 -7.17 10.70 15.85
C ASP A 160 -7.03 9.18 15.75
N ASP A 161 -6.41 8.75 14.64
CA ASP A 161 -6.10 7.35 14.36
C ASP A 161 -4.95 6.77 15.19
N THR A 162 -4.40 7.53 16.15
CA THR A 162 -3.45 6.99 17.14
C THR A 162 -4.17 6.34 18.32
N ARG A 163 -5.38 6.80 18.63
CA ARG A 163 -6.21 6.32 19.75
C ARG A 163 -7.35 5.42 19.29
N TRP A 164 -8.00 5.78 18.18
CA TRP A 164 -9.23 5.12 17.71
C TRP A 164 -9.08 4.58 16.29
N THR A 165 -9.44 3.31 16.11
CA THR A 165 -9.24 2.59 14.85
C THR A 165 -10.14 3.12 13.73
N LEU A 166 -11.40 3.43 14.05
CA LEU A 166 -12.40 3.91 13.10
C LEU A 166 -12.02 5.27 12.49
N ASP A 167 -11.30 6.10 13.23
CA ASP A 167 -10.81 7.40 12.78
C ASP A 167 -9.89 7.31 11.57
N HIS A 168 -9.17 6.19 11.41
CA HIS A 168 -8.28 5.96 10.28
C HIS A 168 -9.03 6.03 8.93
N PHE A 169 -10.32 5.65 8.92
CA PHE A 169 -11.17 5.77 7.74
C PHE A 169 -11.27 7.23 7.29
N TYR A 170 -11.55 8.14 8.23
CA TYR A 170 -11.73 9.56 7.97
C TYR A 170 -10.42 10.30 7.74
N LYS A 171 -9.39 9.98 8.53
CA LYS A 171 -8.07 10.63 8.41
C LYS A 171 -7.37 10.29 7.10
N LYS A 172 -7.59 9.07 6.58
CA LYS A 172 -6.83 8.57 5.43
C LYS A 172 -7.68 7.83 4.40
N LEU A 173 -8.34 6.74 4.76
CA LEU A 173 -8.78 5.74 3.76
C LEU A 173 -9.83 6.29 2.79
N LEU A 174 -10.80 7.06 3.29
CA LEU A 174 -11.86 7.67 2.48
C LEU A 174 -11.34 8.78 1.55
N LEU A 175 -10.14 9.30 1.82
CA LEU A 175 -9.50 10.32 0.98
C LEU A 175 -8.71 9.71 -0.19
N LEU A 176 -8.48 8.39 -0.18
CA LEU A 176 -7.57 7.75 -1.12
C LEU A 176 -8.06 7.78 -2.57
N GLU A 177 -9.37 7.72 -2.86
CA GLU A 177 -9.88 7.82 -4.24
C GLU A 177 -9.43 9.12 -4.91
N LYS A 178 -9.51 10.24 -4.19
CA LYS A 178 -9.12 11.55 -4.71
C LYS A 178 -7.61 11.67 -4.93
N LYS A 179 -6.82 10.83 -4.26
CA LYS A 179 -5.36 10.79 -4.32
C LYS A 179 -4.81 9.73 -5.29
N MET A 180 -5.66 9.00 -6.02
CA MET A 180 -5.21 8.07 -7.06
C MET A 180 -4.64 8.84 -8.25
N ASN A 181 -3.54 8.33 -8.82
CA ASN A 181 -2.82 8.95 -9.92
C ASN A 181 -3.44 8.59 -11.28
N THR A 182 -3.84 7.33 -11.47
CA THR A 182 -4.33 6.79 -12.75
C THR A 182 -5.85 6.73 -12.80
N LYS A 183 -6.41 6.81 -14.01
CA LYS A 183 -7.86 6.69 -14.22
C LYS A 183 -8.35 5.31 -13.79
N THR A 184 -7.59 4.26 -14.11
CA THR A 184 -7.92 2.89 -13.72
C THR A 184 -7.98 2.73 -12.20
N ALA A 185 -6.97 3.21 -11.48
CA ALA A 185 -6.96 3.10 -10.02
C ALA A 185 -8.06 3.92 -9.36
N LYS A 186 -8.33 5.13 -9.86
CA LYS A 186 -9.42 5.98 -9.35
C LYS A 186 -10.79 5.30 -9.45
N ASN A 187 -11.07 4.63 -10.57
CA ASN A 187 -12.31 3.89 -10.75
C ASN A 187 -12.44 2.71 -9.80
N GLU A 188 -11.36 1.95 -9.61
CA GLU A 188 -11.35 0.82 -8.67
C GLU A 188 -11.43 1.30 -7.21
N ALA A 189 -10.75 2.39 -6.87
CA ALA A 189 -10.82 3.03 -5.55
C ALA A 189 -12.24 3.47 -5.23
N ARG A 190 -12.96 4.08 -6.18
CA ARG A 190 -14.38 4.46 -6.00
C ARG A 190 -15.26 3.24 -5.69
N ARG A 191 -15.05 2.13 -6.39
CA ARG A 191 -15.78 0.87 -6.10
C ARG A 191 -15.48 0.38 -4.68
N ARG A 192 -14.21 0.39 -4.26
CA ARG A 192 -13.77 -0.06 -2.92
C ARG A 192 -14.22 0.88 -1.80
N ILE A 193 -14.23 2.19 -2.02
CA ILE A 193 -14.75 3.17 -1.04
C ILE A 193 -16.25 3.00 -0.83
N ARG A 194 -17.03 2.63 -1.86
CA ARG A 194 -18.46 2.30 -1.66
C ARG A 194 -18.66 1.17 -0.65
N ILE A 195 -17.80 0.15 -0.66
CA ILE A 195 -17.82 -0.95 0.32
C ILE A 195 -17.52 -0.42 1.73
N MET A 196 -16.51 0.44 1.87
CA MET A 196 -16.16 1.06 3.16
C MET A 196 -17.28 1.93 3.71
N ASN A 197 -17.92 2.73 2.86
CA ASN A 197 -19.06 3.53 3.27
C ASN A 197 -20.26 2.66 3.68
N GLN A 198 -20.48 1.51 3.03
CA GLN A 198 -21.51 0.56 3.46
C GLN A 198 -21.17 -0.05 4.82
N PHE A 199 -19.92 -0.47 5.03
CA PHE A 199 -19.46 -0.94 6.32
C PHE A 199 -19.66 0.11 7.43
N LEU A 200 -19.25 1.36 7.21
CA LEU A 200 -19.45 2.44 8.18
C LEU A 200 -20.92 2.73 8.50
N ARG A 201 -21.82 2.54 7.52
CA ARG A 201 -23.26 2.68 7.74
C ARG A 201 -23.82 1.58 8.62
N GLU A 202 -23.46 0.32 8.38
CA GLU A 202 -23.91 -0.79 9.23
C GLU A 202 -23.27 -0.72 10.62
N PHE A 203 -21.97 -0.40 10.69
CA PHE A 203 -21.29 -0.17 11.96
C PHE A 203 -22.01 0.88 12.83
N ARG A 204 -22.52 1.96 12.23
CA ARG A 204 -23.33 2.99 12.91
C ARG A 204 -24.69 2.48 13.41
N ARG A 205 -25.25 1.44 12.82
CA ARG A 205 -26.54 0.88 13.27
C ARG A 205 -26.35 -0.09 14.45
N GLU A 206 -25.15 -0.63 14.60
CA GLU A 206 -24.80 -1.61 15.62
C GLU A 206 -24.31 -0.97 16.93
N ILE A 207 -23.95 0.32 16.90
CA ILE A 207 -23.51 1.13 18.06
C ILE A 207 -24.42 2.33 18.27
#